data_AF-A0A0W0TNC7-F1
#
_entry.id   AF-A0A0W0TNC7-F1
#
_cell.length_a   1.000
_cell.length_b   1.000
_cell.length_c   1.000
_cell.angle_alpha   90.00
_cell.angle_beta   90.00
_cell.angle_gamma   90.00
#
_symmetry.space_group_name_H-M   'P 1'
#
loop_
_entity.id
_entity.type
_entity.pdbx_description
1 polymer ?
#
loop_
_entity_poly.entity_id
_entity_poly.type
_entity_poly.pdbx_seq_one_letter_code
_entity_poly.pdbx_strand_id
1 'polypeptide(L)'
;MDVIKTNDAVYNSGVKLTNTITKKPNYIIHLIYAGSFLLAVSLVIAYLVWSKNQLAIRHKELEEKIRINEQKRLVQEREHKIKIKLCMNKAMELYSQDWAEACIQQNRKNKNGFENCRNRADAYVKYMKTSYTTTEESARLYNYQLAQCKSLYSFSNKPNLNCSLPTTLAHSVNAGLKKYEQTCREII
;
A
#
# COMPACT_ATOMS: atom_id res chain seq x y z
N MET A 1 57.72 -124.78 37.43
CA MET A 1 58.20 -125.07 38.79
C MET A 1 59.08 -123.90 39.21
N ASP A 2 58.89 -123.44 40.44
CA ASP A 2 59.77 -122.55 41.23
C ASP A 2 60.06 -121.14 40.63
N VAL A 3 59.58 -120.00 41.17
CA VAL A 3 59.72 -119.43 42.53
C VAL A 3 61.21 -119.20 42.83
N ILE A 4 61.74 -117.95 42.93
CA ILE A 4 61.76 -116.98 44.06
C ILE A 4 62.29 -115.65 43.43
N LYS A 5 61.66 -114.46 43.57
CA LYS A 5 61.86 -113.42 44.62
C LYS A 5 63.34 -112.94 44.76
N THR A 6 63.71 -111.69 45.08
CA THR A 6 63.02 -110.51 45.67
C THR A 6 63.91 -109.26 45.50
N ASN A 7 63.30 -108.06 45.49
CA ASN A 7 63.79 -106.79 46.10
C ASN A 7 65.15 -106.18 45.63
N ASP A 8 65.46 -104.88 45.70
CA ASP A 8 64.80 -103.64 46.17
C ASP A 8 65.59 -102.44 45.54
N ALA A 9 65.23 -101.14 45.54
CA ALA A 9 64.07 -100.33 45.97
C ALA A 9 64.20 -98.91 45.34
N VAL A 10 63.43 -97.92 45.83
CA VAL A 10 63.64 -96.44 45.71
C VAL A 10 63.32 -95.78 44.34
N TYR A 11 62.66 -94.63 44.19
CA TYR A 11 61.61 -93.85 44.89
C TYR A 11 61.37 -92.55 44.05
N ASN A 12 60.28 -91.82 44.31
CA ASN A 12 59.89 -90.51 43.73
C ASN A 12 59.50 -90.47 42.23
N SER A 13 58.27 -90.12 41.84
CA SER A 13 57.34 -89.02 42.21
C SER A 13 57.70 -87.67 41.57
N GLY A 14 56.77 -87.09 40.78
CA GLY A 14 57.09 -85.90 39.98
C GLY A 14 56.06 -85.43 38.93
N VAL A 15 54.81 -85.18 39.34
CA VAL A 15 53.90 -84.12 38.81
C VAL A 15 53.57 -84.05 37.30
N LYS A 16 52.27 -84.20 36.98
CA LYS A 16 51.63 -83.76 35.72
C LYS A 16 51.70 -82.23 35.53
N LEU A 17 51.93 -81.76 34.30
CA LEU A 17 51.43 -80.45 33.84
C LEU A 17 50.66 -80.59 32.52
N THR A 18 49.34 -80.75 32.63
CA THR A 18 48.40 -80.50 31.54
C THR A 18 48.14 -78.99 31.46
N ASN A 19 48.82 -78.28 30.56
CA ASN A 19 48.50 -76.88 30.27
C ASN A 19 47.22 -76.80 29.42
N THR A 20 46.07 -76.82 30.09
CA THR A 20 44.79 -76.41 29.51
C THR A 20 44.86 -74.94 29.10
N ILE A 21 44.84 -74.67 27.79
CA ILE A 21 44.66 -73.32 27.24
C ILE A 21 43.22 -72.88 27.55
N THR A 22 43.04 -72.20 28.68
CA THR A 22 41.77 -71.58 29.06
C THR A 22 41.48 -70.39 28.14
N LYS A 23 40.48 -70.55 27.25
CA LYS A 23 39.86 -69.42 26.56
C LYS A 23 39.34 -68.43 27.61
N LYS A 24 40.03 -67.31 27.81
CA LYS A 24 39.50 -66.18 28.58
C LYS A 24 38.18 -65.72 27.94
N PRO A 25 37.14 -65.41 28.72
CA PRO A 25 35.90 -64.87 28.16
C PRO A 25 36.14 -63.46 27.60
N ASN A 26 35.70 -63.22 26.36
CA ASN A 26 35.82 -61.92 25.67
C ASN A 26 34.88 -60.83 26.23
N TYR A 27 34.55 -60.86 27.52
CA TYR A 27 33.59 -59.94 28.15
C TYR A 27 34.02 -58.47 28.03
N ILE A 28 35.33 -58.18 28.12
CA ILE A 28 35.89 -56.83 27.96
C ILE A 28 35.58 -56.27 26.57
N ILE A 29 35.69 -57.10 25.53
CA ILE A 29 35.40 -56.69 24.14
C ILE A 29 33.91 -56.35 23.99
N HIS A 30 33.01 -57.17 24.55
CA HIS A 30 31.58 -56.89 24.53
C HIS A 30 31.20 -55.63 25.33
N LEU A 31 31.86 -55.36 26.46
CA LEU A 31 31.66 -54.12 27.23
C LEU A 31 32.11 -52.88 26.43
N ILE A 32 33.23 -52.96 25.70
CA ILE A 32 33.69 -51.88 24.81
C ILE A 32 32.66 -51.65 23.69
N TYR A 33 32.21 -52.69 23.00
CA TYR A 33 31.18 -52.56 21.96
C TYR A 33 29.87 -51.97 22.49
N ALA A 34 29.40 -52.39 23.68
CA ALA A 34 28.20 -51.85 24.30
C ALA A 34 28.37 -50.36 24.66
N GLY A 35 29.53 -49.96 25.20
CA GLY A 35 29.85 -48.56 25.48
C GLY A 35 29.90 -47.70 24.21
N SER A 36 30.58 -48.17 23.16
CA SER A 36 30.63 -47.50 21.86
C SER A 36 29.25 -47.36 21.21
N PHE A 37 28.40 -48.39 21.33
CA PHE A 37 27.03 -48.34 20.82
C PHE A 37 26.17 -47.31 21.58
N LEU A 38 26.23 -47.30 22.92
CA LEU A 38 25.52 -46.32 23.74
C LEU A 38 25.97 -44.87 23.46
N LEU A 39 27.27 -44.64 23.25
CA LEU A 39 27.78 -43.34 22.82
C LEU A 39 27.26 -42.94 21.43
N ALA A 40 27.28 -43.86 20.45
CA ALA A 40 26.76 -43.59 19.11
C ALA A 40 25.26 -43.24 19.14
N VAL A 41 24.44 -44.01 19.88
CA VAL A 41 23.01 -43.72 20.08
C VAL A 41 22.81 -42.37 20.77
N SER A 42 23.62 -42.03 21.79
CA SER A 42 23.54 -40.76 22.50
C SER A 42 23.86 -39.56 21.59
N LEU A 43 24.88 -39.69 20.72
CA LEU A 43 25.23 -38.68 19.72
C LEU A 43 24.11 -38.47 18.69
N VAL A 44 23.47 -39.56 18.22
CA VAL A 44 22.32 -39.46 17.30
C VAL A 44 21.14 -38.76 17.97
N ILE A 45 20.81 -39.10 19.22
CA ILE A 45 19.73 -38.44 19.97
C ILE A 45 20.04 -36.96 20.18
N ALA A 46 21.25 -36.62 20.61
CA ALA A 46 21.67 -35.24 20.81
C ALA A 46 21.61 -34.42 19.50
N TYR A 47 22.06 -34.99 18.39
CA TYR A 47 21.97 -34.38 17.07
C TYR A 47 20.53 -34.16 16.62
N LEU A 48 19.64 -35.14 16.82
CA LEU A 48 18.21 -35.01 16.46
C LEU A 48 17.50 -33.93 17.29
N VAL A 49 17.78 -33.83 18.60
CA VAL A 49 17.25 -32.77 19.46
C VAL A 49 17.79 -31.39 19.05
N TRP A 50 19.09 -31.28 18.82
CA TRP A 50 19.72 -30.04 18.37
C TRP A 50 19.20 -29.58 17.00
N SER A 51 19.07 -30.50 16.03
CA SER A 51 18.53 -30.24 14.70
C SER A 51 17.08 -29.74 14.76
N LYS A 52 16.22 -30.38 15.57
CA LYS A 52 14.84 -29.91 15.80
C LYS A 52 14.80 -28.51 16.42
N ASN A 53 15.65 -28.22 17.40
CA ASN A 53 15.73 -26.90 18.01
C ASN A 53 16.21 -25.82 17.02
N GLN A 54 17.24 -26.12 16.20
CA GLN A 54 17.71 -25.22 15.14
C GLN A 54 16.62 -24.93 14.11
N LEU A 55 15.86 -25.95 13.70
CA LEU A 55 14.74 -25.79 12.78
C LEU A 55 13.63 -24.91 13.38
N ALA A 56 13.27 -25.13 14.65
CA ALA A 56 12.26 -24.35 15.36
C ALA A 56 12.66 -22.87 15.55
N ILE A 57 13.95 -22.60 15.84
CA ILE A 57 14.47 -21.22 15.93
C ILE A 57 14.37 -20.52 14.57
N ARG A 58 14.87 -21.16 13.50
CA ARG A 58 14.80 -20.60 12.14
C ARG A 58 13.36 -20.36 11.66
N HIS A 59 12.43 -21.25 12.02
CA HIS A 59 11.01 -21.07 11.69
C HIS A 59 10.44 -19.81 12.34
N LYS A 60 10.66 -19.61 13.64
CA LYS A 60 10.21 -18.41 14.37
C LYS A 60 10.83 -17.13 13.81
N GLU A 61 12.12 -17.13 13.48
CA GLU A 61 12.76 -15.98 12.84
C GLU A 61 12.15 -15.66 11.47
N LEU A 62 11.78 -16.69 10.69
CA LEU A 62 11.17 -16.51 9.37
C LEU A 62 9.74 -15.97 9.49
N GLU A 63 8.93 -16.53 10.40
CA GLU A 63 7.58 -16.05 10.72
C GLU A 63 7.59 -14.58 11.18
N GLU A 64 8.54 -14.21 12.05
CA GLU A 64 8.68 -12.83 12.50
C GLU A 64 9.10 -11.88 11.36
N LYS A 65 10.04 -12.28 10.51
CA LYS A 65 10.43 -11.50 9.32
C LYS A 65 9.27 -11.32 8.33
N ILE A 66 8.47 -12.36 8.11
CA ILE A 66 7.26 -12.30 7.28
C ILE A 66 6.26 -11.32 7.89
N ARG A 67 5.95 -11.44 9.20
CA ARG A 67 5.04 -10.56 9.92
C ARG A 67 5.47 -9.09 9.86
N ILE A 68 6.77 -8.80 10.04
CA ILE A 68 7.32 -7.44 9.97
C ILE A 68 7.19 -6.87 8.55
N ASN A 69 7.50 -7.66 7.52
CA ASN A 69 7.38 -7.21 6.13
C ASN A 69 5.91 -7.00 5.72
N GLU A 70 4.99 -7.83 6.18
CA GLU A 70 3.56 -7.64 5.95
C GLU A 70 3.04 -6.39 6.66
N GLN A 71 3.43 -6.15 7.91
CA GLN A 71 3.11 -4.89 8.61
C GLN A 71 3.67 -3.67 7.87
N LYS A 72 4.92 -3.71 7.37
CA LYS A 72 5.49 -2.63 6.55
C LYS A 72 4.67 -2.38 5.28
N ARG A 73 4.29 -3.43 4.55
CA ARG A 73 3.44 -3.32 3.35
C ARG A 73 2.09 -2.69 3.69
N LEU A 74 1.44 -3.13 4.77
CA LEU A 74 0.15 -2.58 5.23
C LEU A 74 0.25 -1.11 5.67
N VAL A 75 1.36 -0.69 6.28
CA VAL A 75 1.61 0.73 6.62
C VAL A 75 1.80 1.55 5.35
N GLN A 76 2.65 1.10 4.42
CA GLN A 76 2.86 1.78 3.14
C GLN A 76 1.57 1.92 2.33
N GLU A 77 0.74 0.87 2.28
CA GLU A 77 -0.56 0.89 1.60
C GLU A 77 -1.56 1.88 2.26
N ARG A 78 -1.53 2.01 3.60
CA ARG A 78 -2.32 3.02 4.31
C ARG A 78 -1.82 4.44 4.02
N GLU A 79 -0.51 4.67 4.09
CA GLU A 79 0.10 5.97 3.76
C GLU A 79 -0.22 6.39 2.34
N HIS A 80 -0.15 5.46 1.37
CA HIS A 80 -0.49 5.68 -0.03
C HIS A 80 -1.97 6.10 -0.18
N LYS A 81 -2.90 5.35 0.41
CA LYS A 81 -4.34 5.69 0.42
C LYS A 81 -4.61 7.05 1.06
N ILE A 82 -3.88 7.41 2.12
CA ILE A 82 -3.99 8.73 2.77
C ILE A 82 -3.47 9.84 1.85
N LYS A 83 -2.31 9.66 1.20
CA LYS A 83 -1.74 10.62 0.24
C LYS A 83 -2.70 10.89 -0.92
N ILE A 84 -3.26 9.84 -1.53
CA ILE A 84 -4.27 9.98 -2.60
C ILE A 84 -5.51 10.72 -2.08
N LYS A 85 -6.04 10.37 -0.90
CA LYS A 85 -7.21 11.04 -0.33
C LYS A 85 -6.96 12.53 -0.07
N LEU A 86 -5.79 12.89 0.47
CA LEU A 86 -5.41 14.29 0.68
C LEU A 86 -5.27 15.06 -0.64
N CYS A 87 -4.70 14.43 -1.67
CA CYS A 87 -4.59 15.01 -3.00
C CYS A 87 -5.98 15.26 -3.62
N MET A 88 -6.88 14.26 -3.58
CA MET A 88 -8.25 14.39 -4.09
C MET A 88 -9.06 15.46 -3.36
N ASN A 89 -8.92 15.57 -2.03
CA ASN A 89 -9.54 16.64 -1.26
C ASN A 89 -9.07 18.03 -1.76
N LYS A 90 -7.75 18.19 -1.97
CA LYS A 90 -7.18 19.45 -2.48
C LYS A 90 -7.58 19.74 -3.92
N ALA A 91 -7.72 18.72 -4.77
CA ALA A 91 -8.23 18.85 -6.13
C ALA A 91 -9.68 19.38 -6.15
N MET A 92 -10.54 18.85 -5.25
CA MET A 92 -11.91 19.32 -5.09
C MET A 92 -12.00 20.75 -4.53
N GLU A 93 -11.12 21.12 -3.60
CA GLU A 93 -11.00 22.48 -3.09
C GLU A 93 -10.64 23.47 -4.22
N LEU A 94 -9.59 23.18 -4.99
CA LEU A 94 -9.18 24.00 -6.13
C LEU A 94 -10.30 24.09 -7.19
N TYR A 95 -10.95 22.99 -7.53
CA TYR A 95 -12.11 22.98 -8.45
C TYR A 95 -13.24 23.91 -7.97
N SER A 96 -13.53 23.93 -6.66
CA SER A 96 -14.55 24.82 -6.09
C SER A 96 -14.16 26.31 -6.18
N GLN A 97 -12.86 26.62 -6.05
CA GLN A 97 -12.32 27.97 -6.20
C GLN A 97 -12.37 28.40 -7.67
N ASP A 98 -11.92 27.55 -8.59
CA ASP A 98 -11.95 27.78 -10.05
C ASP A 98 -13.38 27.99 -10.56
N TRP A 99 -14.35 27.21 -10.05
CA TRP A 99 -15.76 27.39 -10.37
C TRP A 99 -16.29 28.74 -9.87
N ALA A 100 -16.01 29.10 -8.60
CA ALA A 100 -16.44 30.37 -8.03
C ALA A 100 -15.84 31.58 -8.75
N GLU A 101 -14.58 31.52 -9.15
CA GLU A 101 -13.91 32.58 -9.92
C GLU A 101 -14.48 32.70 -11.34
N ALA A 102 -14.67 31.59 -12.05
CA ALA A 102 -15.32 31.59 -13.36
C ALA A 102 -16.73 32.22 -13.31
N CYS A 103 -17.46 31.99 -12.23
CA CYS A 103 -18.77 32.59 -11.96
C CYS A 103 -18.70 34.10 -11.74
N ILE A 104 -17.72 34.58 -10.96
CA ILE A 104 -17.47 36.02 -10.76
C ILE A 104 -17.11 36.69 -12.10
N GLN A 105 -16.24 36.07 -12.90
CA GLN A 105 -15.83 36.58 -14.21
C GLN A 105 -16.98 36.63 -15.21
N GLN A 106 -17.80 35.57 -15.31
CA GLN A 106 -18.97 35.56 -16.18
C GLN A 106 -20.01 36.60 -15.75
N ASN A 107 -20.20 36.81 -14.44
CA ASN A 107 -21.09 37.84 -13.93
C ASN A 107 -20.60 39.26 -14.26
N ARG A 108 -19.29 39.53 -14.12
CA ARG A 108 -18.67 40.79 -14.57
C ARG A 108 -18.85 40.99 -16.07
N LYS A 109 -18.63 39.95 -16.89
CA LYS A 109 -18.84 40.00 -18.34
C LYS A 109 -20.28 40.33 -18.69
N ASN A 110 -21.26 39.72 -18.02
CA ASN A 110 -22.68 39.98 -18.24
C ASN A 110 -23.07 41.41 -17.81
N LYS A 111 -22.59 41.89 -16.66
CA LYS A 111 -22.82 43.27 -16.22
C LYS A 111 -22.25 44.29 -17.22
N ASN A 112 -21.00 44.12 -17.65
CA ASN A 112 -20.37 45.01 -18.63
C ASN A 112 -21.08 44.94 -20.00
N GLY A 113 -21.54 43.75 -20.41
CA GLY A 113 -22.37 43.57 -21.61
C GLY A 113 -23.70 44.31 -21.53
N PHE A 114 -24.38 44.22 -20.38
CA PHE A 114 -25.61 44.97 -20.11
C PHE A 114 -25.40 46.48 -20.15
N GLU A 115 -24.36 47.00 -19.48
CA GLU A 115 -24.05 48.43 -19.47
C GLU A 115 -23.73 48.95 -20.88
N ASN A 116 -22.93 48.22 -21.65
CA ASN A 116 -22.66 48.54 -23.06
C ASN A 116 -23.92 48.50 -23.94
N CYS A 117 -24.81 47.53 -23.73
CA CYS A 117 -26.08 47.42 -24.43
C CYS A 117 -27.01 48.61 -24.10
N ARG A 118 -27.15 48.95 -22.81
CA ARG A 118 -27.92 50.11 -22.35
C ARG A 118 -27.39 51.42 -22.91
N ASN A 119 -26.07 51.61 -22.92
CA ASN A 119 -25.45 52.83 -23.45
C ASN A 119 -25.66 52.96 -24.97
N ARG A 120 -25.69 51.85 -25.72
CA ARG A 120 -26.07 51.84 -27.15
C ARG A 120 -27.56 52.15 -27.34
N ALA A 121 -28.44 51.61 -26.50
CA ALA A 121 -29.88 51.92 -26.53
C ALA A 121 -30.15 53.41 -26.29
N ASP A 122 -29.49 54.01 -25.30
CA ASP A 122 -29.57 55.45 -25.02
C ASP A 122 -29.06 56.31 -26.19
N ALA A 123 -27.89 55.98 -26.74
CA ALA A 123 -27.33 56.69 -27.90
C ALA A 123 -28.23 56.60 -29.14
N TYR A 124 -28.82 55.44 -29.41
CA TYR A 124 -29.78 55.23 -30.51
C TYR A 124 -31.04 56.09 -30.33
N VAL A 125 -31.62 56.09 -29.12
CA VAL A 125 -32.83 56.88 -28.81
C VAL A 125 -32.54 58.38 -28.88
N LYS A 126 -31.37 58.81 -28.40
CA LYS A 126 -30.92 60.20 -28.50
C LYS A 126 -30.83 60.66 -29.96
N TYR A 127 -30.27 59.82 -30.84
CA TYR A 127 -30.23 60.06 -32.28
C TYR A 127 -31.62 60.12 -32.92
N MET A 128 -32.50 59.14 -32.63
CA MET A 128 -33.88 59.14 -33.17
C MET A 128 -34.67 60.37 -32.73
N LYS A 129 -34.54 60.80 -31.47
CA LYS A 129 -35.17 62.02 -30.93
C LYS A 129 -34.67 63.30 -31.59
N THR A 130 -33.40 63.38 -31.99
CA THR A 130 -32.88 64.55 -32.72
C THR A 130 -33.30 64.61 -34.19
N SER A 131 -33.82 63.52 -34.75
CA SER A 131 -33.97 63.41 -36.20
C SER A 131 -35.40 63.09 -36.68
N TYR A 132 -36.18 62.25 -36.00
CA TYR A 132 -37.43 61.71 -36.56
C TYR A 132 -38.60 61.44 -35.59
N THR A 133 -38.40 61.28 -34.27
CA THR A 133 -39.45 60.73 -33.37
C THR A 133 -39.87 61.64 -32.23
N THR A 134 -41.14 61.52 -31.80
CA THR A 134 -41.68 62.22 -30.63
C THR A 134 -41.03 61.76 -29.32
N THR A 135 -41.21 62.53 -28.24
CA THR A 135 -40.72 62.16 -26.89
C THR A 135 -41.32 60.85 -26.39
N GLU A 136 -42.59 60.55 -26.69
CA GLU A 136 -43.26 59.32 -26.26
C GLU A 136 -42.74 58.09 -27.01
N GLU A 137 -42.60 58.17 -28.34
CA GLU A 137 -42.01 57.11 -29.16
C GLU A 137 -40.56 56.83 -28.77
N SER A 138 -39.79 57.89 -28.50
CA SER A 138 -38.41 57.78 -28.00
C SER A 138 -38.34 56.99 -26.69
N ALA A 139 -39.28 57.24 -25.76
CA ALA A 139 -39.36 56.50 -24.50
C ALA A 139 -39.79 55.02 -24.70
N ARG A 140 -40.73 54.75 -25.63
CA ARG A 140 -41.09 53.37 -26.01
C ARG A 140 -39.91 52.61 -26.61
N LEU A 141 -39.19 53.23 -27.55
CA LEU A 141 -37.98 52.66 -28.17
C LEU A 141 -36.90 52.35 -27.13
N TYR A 142 -36.65 53.26 -26.19
CA TYR A 142 -35.70 53.03 -25.10
C TYR A 142 -36.10 51.82 -24.24
N ASN A 143 -37.36 51.76 -23.80
CA ASN A 143 -37.85 50.67 -22.97
C ASN A 143 -37.80 49.31 -23.69
N TYR A 144 -38.09 49.29 -25.00
CA TYR A 144 -37.96 48.08 -25.83
C TYR A 144 -36.50 47.60 -25.92
N GLN A 145 -35.56 48.50 -26.24
CA GLN A 145 -34.14 48.18 -26.30
C GLN A 145 -33.58 47.75 -24.93
N LEU A 146 -33.98 48.41 -23.84
CA LEU A 146 -33.61 48.04 -22.48
C LEU A 146 -34.15 46.65 -22.09
N ALA A 147 -35.35 46.29 -22.54
CA ALA A 147 -35.90 44.95 -22.33
C ALA A 147 -35.08 43.88 -23.06
N GLN A 148 -34.61 44.15 -24.30
CA GLN A 148 -33.68 43.24 -25.00
C GLN A 148 -32.33 43.14 -24.27
N CYS A 149 -31.77 44.24 -23.76
CA CYS A 149 -30.55 44.18 -22.95
C CYS A 149 -30.73 43.30 -21.69
N LYS A 150 -31.90 43.37 -21.04
CA LYS A 150 -32.21 42.52 -19.87
C LYS A 150 -32.39 41.04 -20.22
N SER A 151 -32.92 40.70 -21.40
CA SER A 151 -33.06 39.30 -21.81
C SER A 151 -31.74 38.66 -22.25
N LEU A 152 -30.82 39.45 -22.82
CA LEU A 152 -29.48 38.99 -23.22
C LEU A 152 -28.50 38.84 -22.05
N TYR A 153 -28.61 39.67 -21.01
CA TYR A 153 -27.64 39.74 -19.93
C TYR A 153 -28.28 39.58 -18.54
N SER A 154 -28.18 38.37 -17.99
CA SER A 154 -28.52 38.09 -16.59
C SER A 154 -27.28 38.18 -15.70
N PHE A 155 -27.36 38.91 -14.60
CA PHE A 155 -26.28 39.03 -13.60
C PHE A 155 -26.86 39.19 -12.19
N SER A 156 -26.09 38.77 -11.19
CA SER A 156 -26.46 38.70 -9.77
C SER A 156 -25.52 39.55 -8.91
N ASN A 157 -26.06 40.09 -7.81
CA ASN A 157 -25.26 40.73 -6.76
C ASN A 157 -24.54 39.71 -5.87
N LYS A 158 -24.87 38.42 -5.98
CA LYS A 158 -24.20 37.30 -5.32
C LYS A 158 -23.71 36.30 -6.39
N PRO A 159 -22.63 36.59 -7.12
CA PRO A 159 -22.25 35.88 -8.35
C PRO A 159 -21.81 34.44 -8.15
N ASN A 160 -21.37 34.08 -6.94
CA ASN A 160 -20.91 32.74 -6.56
C ASN A 160 -22.05 31.84 -6.04
N LEU A 161 -23.25 32.38 -5.77
CA LEU A 161 -24.41 31.61 -5.31
C LEU A 161 -25.34 31.28 -6.48
N ASN A 162 -25.70 30.00 -6.61
CA ASN A 162 -26.55 29.47 -7.68
C ASN A 162 -26.07 29.82 -9.10
N CYS A 163 -24.76 29.97 -9.28
CA CYS A 163 -24.15 30.23 -10.57
C CYS A 163 -24.31 29.03 -11.53
N SER A 164 -24.84 29.31 -12.71
CA SER A 164 -24.74 28.42 -13.87
C SER A 164 -23.72 28.99 -14.85
N LEU A 165 -22.66 28.23 -15.12
CA LEU A 165 -21.66 28.58 -16.12
C LEU A 165 -22.14 28.17 -17.53
N PRO A 166 -21.89 28.98 -18.57
CA PRO A 166 -22.00 28.54 -19.95
C PRO A 166 -21.22 27.25 -20.19
N THR A 167 -21.76 26.34 -21.00
CA THR A 167 -21.25 24.97 -21.24
C THR A 167 -19.75 24.93 -21.54
N THR A 168 -19.22 25.88 -22.30
CA THR A 168 -17.78 25.99 -22.63
C THR A 168 -16.91 26.30 -21.41
N LEU A 169 -17.34 27.21 -20.53
CA LEU A 169 -16.63 27.52 -19.28
C LEU A 169 -16.73 26.35 -18.30
N ALA A 170 -17.91 25.75 -18.16
CA ALA A 170 -18.10 24.57 -17.32
C ALA A 170 -17.21 23.39 -17.75
N HIS A 171 -17.09 23.12 -19.06
CA HIS A 171 -16.18 22.10 -19.58
C HIS A 171 -14.71 22.42 -19.29
N SER A 172 -14.29 23.69 -19.36
CA SER A 172 -12.91 24.09 -19.05
C SER A 172 -12.56 23.81 -17.58
N VAL A 173 -13.42 24.21 -16.64
CA VAL A 173 -13.22 23.97 -15.19
C VAL A 173 -13.24 22.46 -14.89
N ASN A 174 -14.15 21.70 -15.50
CA ASN A 174 -14.23 20.25 -15.37
C ASN A 174 -13.00 19.51 -15.94
N ALA A 175 -12.38 20.04 -17.02
CA ALA A 175 -11.14 19.49 -17.56
C ALA A 175 -9.95 19.72 -16.61
N GLY A 176 -9.92 20.86 -15.90
CA GLY A 176 -9.00 21.13 -14.80
C GLY A 176 -9.09 20.08 -13.69
N LEU A 177 -10.30 19.82 -13.18
CA LEU A 177 -10.52 18.78 -12.17
C LEU A 177 -10.03 17.40 -12.63
N LYS A 178 -10.39 16.96 -13.84
CA LYS A 178 -9.91 15.66 -14.38
C LYS A 178 -8.38 15.56 -14.42
N LYS A 179 -7.70 16.66 -14.76
CA LYS A 179 -6.23 16.70 -14.75
C LYS A 179 -5.67 16.52 -13.33
N TYR A 180 -6.25 17.20 -12.34
CA TYR A 180 -5.85 17.02 -10.94
C TYR A 180 -6.14 15.60 -10.43
N GLU A 181 -7.32 15.03 -10.74
CA GLU A 181 -7.66 13.65 -10.39
C GLU A 181 -6.67 12.63 -10.97
N GLN A 182 -6.24 12.84 -12.23
CA GLN A 182 -5.23 12.01 -12.87
C GLN A 182 -3.89 12.13 -12.16
N THR A 183 -3.39 13.36 -11.93
CA THR A 183 -2.14 13.58 -11.17
C THR A 183 -2.19 12.95 -9.78
N CYS A 184 -3.33 13.00 -9.08
CA CYS A 184 -3.50 12.36 -7.78
C CYS A 184 -3.47 10.82 -7.82
N ARG A 185 -3.83 10.19 -8.94
CA ARG A 185 -3.72 8.73 -9.16
C ARG A 185 -2.31 8.32 -9.58
N GLU A 186 -1.58 9.21 -10.25
CA GLU A 186 -0.19 9.04 -10.69
C GLU A 186 0.83 9.26 -9.55
N ILE A 187 0.37 9.51 -8.32
CA ILE A 187 1.21 9.43 -7.11
C ILE A 187 1.50 7.95 -6.82
N ILE A 188 2.52 7.43 -7.50
CA ILE A 188 3.13 6.11 -7.36
C ILE A 188 4.43 6.26 -6.55
#